data_AF-A0A4P7BL14-F1
#
_entry.id   AF-A0A4P7BL14-F1
#
_cell.length_a   1.000
_cell.length_b   1.000
_cell.length_c   1.000
_cell.angle_alpha   90.00
_cell.angle_beta   90.00
_cell.angle_gamma   90.00
#
_symmetry.space_group_name_H-M   'P 1'
#
loop_
_entity.id
_entity.type
_entity.pdbx_description
1 polymer ?
#
loop_
_entity_poly.entity_id
_entity_poly.type
_entity_poly.pdbx_seq_one_letter_code
_entity_poly.pdbx_strand_id
1 'polypeptide(L)'
;MHRFGFTLAAALLCASTVHAAALDQFKTFVGSTKAARGEFTQTLTKNVDGAKKTSAPSTGTFLFARPGKFIWQYQKPYEQLLQADGEQLYIYDKDLNQVTVKKLGDALGSSPAAILFGSNDLEKNFTLSEAGTRDGLEWLKAVPKAKDTSFEQIAIGLKNGQPEAMELRDNFGQTSLLSFRKFEKNPALSATSFKFAMPKGADVVNQ
;
A
#
# COMPACT_ATOMS: atom_id res chain seq x y z
N MET A 1 26.30 18.36 63.69
CA MET A 1 25.09 19.12 63.37
C MET A 1 24.90 19.07 61.85
N HIS A 2 23.92 18.30 61.39
CA HIS A 2 23.61 18.14 59.96
C HIS A 2 22.82 19.36 59.47
N ARG A 3 23.23 19.96 58.34
CA ARG A 3 22.40 20.90 57.58
C ARG A 3 22.29 20.44 56.13
N PHE A 4 21.11 19.91 55.84
CA PHE A 4 20.55 19.64 54.53
C PHE A 4 20.45 20.94 53.69
N GLY A 5 20.73 20.85 52.40
CA GLY A 5 20.48 21.91 51.43
C GLY A 5 20.15 21.30 50.06
N PHE A 6 18.86 21.20 49.78
CA PHE A 6 18.21 20.60 48.62
C PHE A 6 18.83 21.02 47.26
N THR A 7 19.25 20.05 46.46
CA THR A 7 19.52 20.25 45.02
C THR A 7 18.20 20.02 44.26
N LEU A 8 17.61 21.09 43.74
CA LEU A 8 16.43 21.04 42.89
C LEU A 8 16.82 20.51 41.51
N ALA A 9 16.63 19.21 41.28
CA ALA A 9 16.81 18.61 39.96
C ALA A 9 15.61 18.98 39.07
N ALA A 10 15.83 19.90 38.12
CA ALA A 10 14.85 20.22 37.09
C ALA A 10 14.80 19.06 36.08
N ALA A 11 13.78 18.21 36.18
CA ALA A 11 13.47 17.20 35.18
C ALA A 11 12.90 17.90 33.93
N LEU A 12 13.74 18.08 32.90
CA LEU A 12 13.27 18.39 31.56
C LEU A 12 12.46 17.18 31.03
N LEU A 13 11.14 17.28 31.14
CA LEU A 13 10.22 16.47 30.35
C LEU A 13 10.37 16.91 28.90
N CYS A 14 11.21 16.20 28.14
CA CYS A 14 11.12 16.20 26.69
C CYS A 14 9.74 15.64 26.33
N ALA A 15 8.77 16.52 26.13
CA ALA A 15 7.53 16.18 25.44
C ALA A 15 7.93 15.74 24.03
N SER A 16 8.07 14.44 23.83
CA SER A 16 8.12 13.86 22.49
C SER A 16 6.80 14.23 21.84
N THR A 17 6.82 15.26 21.01
CA THR A 17 5.75 15.57 20.08
C THR A 17 5.65 14.36 19.16
N VAL A 18 4.77 13.41 19.52
CA VAL A 18 4.17 12.50 18.55
C VAL A 18 3.32 13.40 17.66
N HIS A 19 4.00 14.08 16.74
CA HIS A 19 3.36 14.88 15.72
C HIS A 19 2.63 13.90 14.81
N ALA A 20 1.45 14.26 14.31
CA ALA A 20 0.65 13.46 13.37
C ALA A 20 1.30 13.42 11.97
N ALA A 21 2.60 13.14 11.94
CA ALA A 21 3.46 13.43 10.82
C ALA A 21 3.22 12.43 9.68
N ALA A 22 2.91 11.15 9.97
CA ALA A 22 2.57 10.19 8.93
C ALA A 22 1.20 10.51 8.30
N LEU A 23 0.19 10.84 9.11
CA LEU A 23 -1.14 11.15 8.61
C LEU A 23 -1.14 12.43 7.77
N ASP A 24 -0.43 13.48 8.21
CA ASP A 24 -0.33 14.73 7.47
C ASP A 24 0.47 14.56 6.17
N GLN A 25 1.56 13.78 6.20
CA GLN A 25 2.29 13.40 4.99
C GLN A 25 1.40 12.61 4.03
N PHE A 26 0.61 11.68 4.53
CA PHE A 26 -0.30 10.87 3.72
C PHE A 26 -1.41 11.73 3.09
N LYS A 27 -2.04 12.61 3.87
CA LYS A 27 -3.05 13.56 3.35
C LYS A 27 -2.47 14.47 2.28
N THR A 28 -1.26 14.99 2.51
CA THR A 28 -0.53 15.79 1.53
C THR A 28 -0.27 14.99 0.25
N PHE A 29 0.17 13.74 0.38
CA PHE A 29 0.41 12.86 -0.75
C PHE A 29 -0.88 12.63 -1.57
N VAL A 30 -1.98 12.26 -0.90
CA VAL A 30 -3.27 12.01 -1.54
C VAL A 30 -3.82 13.27 -2.21
N GLY A 31 -3.69 14.44 -1.59
CA GLY A 31 -4.18 15.71 -2.12
C GLY A 31 -3.37 16.28 -3.29
N SER A 32 -2.06 16.04 -3.33
CA SER A 32 -1.15 16.62 -4.33
C SER A 32 -0.77 15.66 -5.48
N THR A 33 -0.99 14.35 -5.31
CA THR A 33 -0.57 13.32 -6.27
C THR A 33 -1.77 12.74 -7.00
N LYS A 34 -2.01 13.25 -8.21
CA LYS A 34 -3.08 12.77 -9.10
C LYS A 34 -2.66 11.53 -9.88
N ALA A 35 -1.38 11.39 -10.17
CA ALA A 35 -0.82 10.20 -10.79
C ALA A 35 0.55 9.89 -10.19
N ALA A 36 0.99 8.64 -10.23
CA ALA A 36 2.38 8.32 -10.01
C ALA A 36 2.76 6.99 -10.65
N ARG A 37 4.06 6.81 -10.89
CA ARG A 37 4.63 5.54 -11.32
C ARG A 37 5.86 5.18 -10.50
N GLY A 38 6.24 3.92 -10.55
CA GLY A 38 7.48 3.45 -9.94
C GLY A 38 7.62 1.94 -10.00
N GLU A 39 8.56 1.45 -9.21
CA GLU A 39 8.87 0.03 -9.04
C GLU A 39 8.49 -0.42 -7.64
N PHE A 40 8.15 -1.69 -7.50
CA PHE A 40 7.94 -2.31 -6.19
C PHE A 40 8.72 -3.62 -6.06
N THR A 41 9.10 -3.94 -4.83
CA THR A 41 9.52 -5.27 -4.41
C THR A 41 8.60 -5.73 -3.29
N GLN A 42 8.11 -6.96 -3.35
CA GLN A 42 7.22 -7.55 -2.37
C GLN A 42 7.82 -8.83 -1.80
N THR A 43 7.71 -9.01 -0.49
CA THR A 43 8.02 -10.27 0.20
C THR A 43 6.85 -10.70 1.07
N LEU A 44 6.55 -11.99 1.11
CA LEU A 44 5.51 -12.56 1.96
C LEU A 44 6.15 -13.34 3.10
N THR A 45 5.78 -13.04 4.33
CA THR A 45 6.21 -13.77 5.52
C THR A 45 5.00 -14.44 6.17
N LYS A 46 5.10 -15.73 6.44
CA LYS A 46 4.06 -16.51 7.14
C LYS A 46 4.69 -17.45 8.16
N ASN A 47 3.93 -17.84 9.17
CA ASN A 47 4.35 -18.90 10.08
C ASN A 47 4.11 -20.26 9.44
N VAL A 48 5.14 -21.11 9.42
CA VAL A 48 5.10 -22.50 8.96
C VAL A 48 5.77 -23.33 10.04
N ASP A 49 5.06 -24.30 10.61
CA ASP A 49 5.55 -25.21 11.66
C ASP A 49 6.19 -24.48 12.87
N GLY A 50 5.60 -23.35 13.28
CA GLY A 50 6.07 -22.56 14.41
C GLY A 50 7.25 -21.62 14.12
N ALA A 51 7.78 -21.62 12.89
CA ALA A 51 8.84 -20.73 12.44
C ALA A 51 8.35 -19.70 11.40
N LYS A 52 8.89 -18.48 11.43
CA LYS A 52 8.65 -17.48 10.40
C LYS A 52 9.41 -17.85 9.13
N LYS A 53 8.70 -17.96 8.00
CA LYS A 53 9.27 -18.21 6.69
C LYS A 53 8.92 -17.08 5.73
N THR A 54 9.93 -16.51 5.09
CA THR A 54 9.79 -15.45 4.09
C THR A 54 9.96 -16.02 2.68
N SER A 55 9.10 -15.61 1.75
CA SER A 55 9.15 -16.01 0.35
C SER A 55 10.35 -15.36 -0.37
N ALA A 56 10.69 -15.90 -1.55
CA ALA A 56 11.47 -15.14 -2.51
C ALA A 56 10.75 -13.83 -2.87
N PRO A 57 11.48 -12.75 -3.18
CA PRO A 57 10.87 -11.48 -3.54
C PRO A 57 10.18 -11.55 -4.90
N SER A 58 8.99 -10.96 -4.97
CA SER A 58 8.32 -10.62 -6.22
C SER A 58 8.64 -9.17 -6.58
N THR A 59 8.83 -8.86 -7.86
CA THR A 59 9.16 -7.51 -8.32
C THR A 59 8.25 -7.09 -9.44
N GLY A 60 8.04 -5.77 -9.57
CA GLY A 60 7.19 -5.26 -10.61
C GLY A 60 7.17 -3.73 -10.69
N THR A 61 6.24 -3.24 -11.48
CA THR A 61 6.01 -1.81 -11.70
C THR A 61 4.58 -1.44 -11.40
N PHE A 62 4.38 -0.20 -10.99
CA PHE A 62 3.05 0.37 -10.83
C PHE A 62 2.94 1.70 -11.56
N LEU A 63 1.72 2.01 -12.00
CA LEU A 63 1.30 3.30 -12.50
C LEU A 63 -0.14 3.52 -12.03
N PHE A 64 -0.46 4.69 -11.51
CA PHE A 64 -1.84 5.03 -11.20
C PHE A 64 -2.19 6.45 -11.63
N ALA A 65 -3.47 6.66 -11.85
CA ALA A 65 -4.10 7.96 -12.00
C ALA A 65 -5.44 7.96 -11.28
N ARG A 66 -5.66 8.99 -10.45
CA ARG A 66 -6.92 9.15 -9.74
C ARG A 66 -7.98 9.79 -10.64
N PRO A 67 -9.27 9.43 -10.47
CA PRO A 67 -9.75 8.35 -9.61
C PRO A 67 -9.69 6.97 -10.29
N GLY A 68 -9.42 5.92 -9.51
CA GLY A 68 -9.73 4.53 -9.86
C GLY A 68 -8.90 3.88 -10.98
N LYS A 69 -7.93 4.56 -11.60
CA LYS A 69 -7.11 3.99 -12.67
C LYS A 69 -5.76 3.55 -12.14
N PHE A 70 -5.41 2.30 -12.38
CA PHE A 70 -4.08 1.81 -12.04
C PHE A 70 -3.65 0.66 -12.94
N ILE A 71 -2.35 0.45 -13.01
CA ILE A 71 -1.66 -0.69 -13.58
C ILE A 71 -0.69 -1.14 -12.49
N TRP A 72 -0.80 -2.41 -12.13
CA TRP A 72 0.10 -3.08 -11.22
C TRP A 72 0.59 -4.36 -11.90
N GLN A 73 1.85 -4.36 -12.31
CA GLN A 73 2.43 -5.44 -13.10
C GLN A 73 3.51 -6.15 -12.30
N TYR A 74 3.25 -7.41 -11.94
CA TYR A 74 4.29 -8.32 -11.50
C TYR A 74 5.11 -8.77 -12.72
N GLN A 75 6.44 -8.70 -12.57
CA GLN A 75 7.40 -9.11 -13.59
C GLN A 75 8.17 -10.36 -13.18
N LYS A 76 8.32 -10.60 -11.86
CA LYS A 76 9.00 -11.78 -11.31
C LYS A 76 8.32 -12.23 -10.02
N PRO A 77 8.37 -13.54 -9.69
CA PRO A 77 8.84 -14.64 -10.56
C PRO A 77 7.85 -15.02 -11.66
N TYR A 78 6.57 -14.67 -11.50
CA TYR A 78 5.50 -14.94 -12.48
C TYR A 78 4.94 -13.61 -13.00
N GLU A 79 4.59 -13.57 -14.28
CA GLU A 79 4.05 -12.37 -14.92
C GLU A 79 2.53 -12.27 -14.71
N GLN A 80 2.11 -11.22 -14.01
CA GLN A 80 0.70 -10.96 -13.76
C GLN A 80 0.41 -9.46 -13.85
N LEU A 81 -0.67 -9.10 -14.53
CA LEU A 81 -1.11 -7.72 -14.70
C LEU A 81 -2.46 -7.51 -14.00
N LEU A 82 -2.52 -6.55 -13.08
CA LEU A 82 -3.74 -6.04 -12.50
C LEU A 82 -3.94 -4.62 -13.04
N GLN A 83 -4.96 -4.41 -13.86
CA GLN A 83 -5.23 -3.11 -14.47
C GLN A 83 -6.66 -2.68 -14.23
N ALA A 84 -6.84 -1.48 -13.70
CA ALA A 84 -8.14 -0.84 -13.56
C ALA A 84 -8.25 0.40 -14.46
N ASP A 85 -9.39 0.53 -15.13
CA ASP A 85 -9.71 1.65 -16.03
C ASP A 85 -10.59 2.74 -15.38
N GLY A 86 -10.96 2.54 -14.11
CA GLY A 86 -11.86 3.40 -13.34
C GLY A 86 -13.22 2.74 -13.07
N GLU A 87 -13.59 1.70 -13.81
CA GLU A 87 -14.87 0.99 -13.66
C GLU A 87 -14.65 -0.51 -13.43
N GLN A 88 -13.76 -1.12 -14.21
CA GLN A 88 -13.45 -2.54 -14.18
C GLN A 88 -12.02 -2.76 -13.71
N LEU A 89 -11.79 -3.92 -13.08
CA LEU A 89 -10.48 -4.48 -12.79
C LEU A 89 -10.29 -5.72 -13.69
N TYR A 90 -9.20 -5.69 -14.46
CA TYR A 90 -8.71 -6.80 -15.26
C TYR A 90 -7.52 -7.43 -14.53
N ILE A 91 -7.58 -8.73 -14.27
CA ILE A 91 -6.48 -9.51 -13.74
C ILE A 91 -6.06 -10.49 -14.82
N TYR A 92 -4.92 -10.25 -15.44
CA TYR A 92 -4.36 -11.10 -16.48
C TYR A 92 -3.22 -11.93 -15.93
N ASP A 93 -3.44 -13.24 -15.87
CA ASP A 93 -2.39 -14.23 -15.65
C ASP A 93 -1.81 -14.63 -17.00
N LYS A 94 -0.54 -14.26 -17.23
CA LYS A 94 0.09 -14.42 -18.54
C LYS A 94 0.45 -15.88 -18.83
N ASP A 95 0.81 -16.64 -17.80
CA ASP A 95 1.24 -18.02 -17.95
C ASP A 95 0.04 -18.93 -18.26
N LEU A 96 -1.12 -18.61 -17.67
CA LEU A 96 -2.38 -19.31 -17.95
C LEU A 96 -3.12 -18.75 -19.18
N ASN A 97 -2.69 -17.60 -19.71
CA ASN A 97 -3.40 -16.82 -20.71
C ASN A 97 -4.89 -16.61 -20.33
N GLN A 98 -5.14 -16.19 -19.10
CA GLN A 98 -6.49 -16.02 -18.56
C GLN A 98 -6.69 -14.60 -18.02
N VAL A 99 -7.83 -13.99 -18.36
CA VAL A 99 -8.27 -12.70 -17.87
C VAL A 99 -9.50 -12.87 -16.96
N THR A 100 -9.36 -12.48 -15.70
CA THR A 100 -10.50 -12.30 -14.80
C THR A 100 -10.94 -10.84 -14.82
N VAL A 101 -12.23 -10.60 -15.04
CA VAL A 101 -12.84 -9.27 -15.05
C VAL A 101 -13.74 -9.12 -13.82
N LYS A 102 -13.56 -8.02 -13.09
CA LYS A 102 -14.32 -7.69 -11.87
C LYS A 102 -14.78 -6.24 -11.92
N LYS A 103 -15.87 -5.92 -11.22
CA LYS A 103 -16.18 -4.52 -10.89
C LYS A 103 -15.14 -3.98 -9.92
N LEU A 104 -14.65 -2.75 -10.17
CA LEU A 104 -13.59 -2.16 -9.36
C LEU A 104 -14.02 -1.96 -7.90
N GLY A 105 -15.25 -1.53 -7.65
CA GLY A 105 -15.77 -1.29 -6.30
C GLY A 105 -15.68 -2.53 -5.40
N ASP A 106 -16.02 -3.69 -5.93
CA ASP A 106 -16.00 -4.97 -5.22
C ASP A 106 -14.56 -5.49 -4.99
N ALA A 107 -13.59 -4.97 -5.76
CA ALA A 107 -12.20 -5.39 -5.73
C ALA A 107 -11.29 -4.50 -4.86
N LEU A 108 -11.79 -3.40 -4.27
CA LEU A 108 -10.98 -2.44 -3.50
C LEU A 108 -10.25 -3.07 -2.30
N GLY A 109 -10.77 -4.15 -1.73
CA GLY A 109 -10.14 -4.91 -0.65
C GLY A 109 -9.19 -6.03 -1.08
N SER A 110 -9.02 -6.25 -2.38
CA SER A 110 -8.34 -7.46 -2.90
C SER A 110 -6.88 -7.28 -3.30
N SER A 111 -6.37 -6.04 -3.37
CA SER A 111 -4.96 -5.79 -3.69
C SER A 111 -4.39 -4.53 -3.00
N PRO A 112 -3.09 -4.52 -2.66
CA PRO A 112 -2.38 -3.33 -2.15
C PRO A 112 -2.53 -2.09 -3.05
N ALA A 113 -2.54 -2.31 -4.37
CA ALA A 113 -2.71 -1.25 -5.37
C ALA A 113 -4.08 -0.58 -5.27
N ALA A 114 -5.15 -1.37 -5.11
CA ALA A 114 -6.50 -0.84 -4.99
C ALA A 114 -6.70 -0.04 -3.69
N ILE A 115 -6.03 -0.43 -2.60
CA ILE A 115 -6.02 0.34 -1.34
C ILE A 115 -5.35 1.70 -1.54
N LEU A 116 -4.16 1.74 -2.13
CA LEU A 116 -3.43 3.01 -2.30
C LEU A 116 -4.07 3.92 -3.34
N PHE A 117 -4.58 3.36 -4.43
CA PHE A 117 -4.86 4.09 -5.66
C PHE A 117 -6.33 4.02 -6.12
N GLY A 118 -7.13 3.13 -5.54
CA GLY A 118 -8.48 2.81 -6.00
C GLY A 118 -9.55 3.80 -5.58
N SER A 119 -9.42 4.48 -4.42
CA SER A 119 -10.34 5.56 -4.03
C SER A 119 -9.58 6.81 -3.60
N ASN A 120 -10.21 7.97 -3.80
CA ASN A 120 -9.68 9.25 -3.31
C ASN A 120 -9.76 9.41 -1.79
N ASP A 121 -10.34 8.43 -1.09
CA ASP A 121 -10.72 8.58 0.30
C ASP A 121 -10.58 7.24 1.03
N LEU A 122 -9.36 6.98 1.51
CA LEU A 122 -9.06 5.82 2.34
C LEU A 122 -9.80 5.90 3.68
N GLU A 123 -10.06 7.11 4.19
CA GLU A 123 -10.76 7.36 5.45
C GLU A 123 -12.23 6.91 5.43
N LYS A 124 -12.85 6.78 4.25
CA LYS A 124 -14.18 6.15 4.13
C LYS A 124 -14.18 4.70 4.62
N ASN A 125 -13.22 3.91 4.16
CA ASN A 125 -13.20 2.47 4.35
C ASN A 125 -12.31 2.02 5.52
N PHE A 126 -11.40 2.88 5.98
CA PHE A 126 -10.42 2.56 7.01
C PHE A 126 -10.43 3.61 8.13
N THR A 127 -10.17 3.14 9.35
CA THR A 127 -9.80 3.99 10.47
C THR A 127 -8.29 4.20 10.44
N LEU A 128 -7.88 5.45 10.29
CA LEU A 128 -6.47 5.85 10.20
C LEU A 128 -5.92 6.26 11.57
N SER A 129 -4.69 5.86 11.87
CA SER A 129 -4.01 6.18 13.13
C SER A 129 -2.49 6.21 12.94
N GLU A 130 -1.80 7.02 13.72
CA GLU A 130 -0.33 7.00 13.77
C GLU A 130 0.19 5.65 14.27
N ALA A 131 1.28 5.18 13.67
CA ALA A 131 1.98 3.96 14.04
C ALA A 131 3.46 4.19 14.40
N GLY A 132 3.84 5.45 14.61
CA GLY A 132 5.17 5.85 15.04
C GLY A 132 6.21 5.77 13.93
N THR A 133 7.48 5.74 14.32
CA THR A 133 8.62 5.78 13.39
C THR A 133 9.42 4.49 13.51
N ARG A 134 9.70 3.83 12.38
CA ARG A 134 10.62 2.69 12.29
C ARG A 134 11.32 2.69 10.93
N ASP A 135 12.56 2.22 10.90
CA ASP A 135 13.39 2.14 9.70
C ASP A 135 13.56 3.48 8.95
N GLY A 136 13.51 4.59 9.69
CA GLY A 136 13.60 5.95 9.12
C GLY A 136 12.34 6.42 8.37
N LEU A 137 11.22 5.71 8.53
CA LEU A 137 9.92 6.04 7.95
C LEU A 137 8.92 6.37 9.06
N GLU A 138 8.01 7.30 8.77
CA GLU A 138 6.85 7.58 9.61
C GLU A 138 5.68 6.71 9.14
N TRP A 139 5.08 5.96 10.05
CA TRP A 139 4.10 4.95 9.69
C TRP A 139 2.69 5.39 10.04
N LEU A 140 1.81 5.26 9.06
CA LEU A 140 0.38 5.35 9.20
C LEU A 140 -0.20 3.94 9.26
N LYS A 141 -1.07 3.65 10.22
CA LYS A 141 -1.87 2.41 10.27
C LYS A 141 -3.29 2.69 9.81
N ALA A 142 -3.79 1.84 8.93
CA ALA A 142 -5.14 1.82 8.41
C ALA A 142 -5.80 0.47 8.76
N VAL A 143 -6.86 0.51 9.56
CA VAL A 143 -7.65 -0.68 9.94
C VAL A 143 -9.00 -0.63 9.22
N PRO A 144 -9.38 -1.66 8.45
CA PRO A 144 -10.66 -1.65 7.75
C PRO A 144 -11.83 -1.52 8.73
N LYS A 145 -12.84 -0.72 8.36
CA LYS A 145 -14.08 -0.57 9.15
C LYS A 145 -15.04 -1.74 8.96
N ALA A 146 -14.99 -2.38 7.78
CA ALA A 146 -15.73 -3.59 7.49
C ALA A 146 -15.05 -4.81 8.12
N LYS A 147 -15.84 -5.79 8.56
CA LYS A 147 -15.34 -7.01 9.20
C LYS A 147 -14.95 -8.11 8.20
N ASP A 148 -15.59 -8.13 7.03
CA ASP A 148 -15.36 -9.14 5.99
C ASP A 148 -14.34 -8.64 4.97
N THR A 149 -13.11 -8.43 5.41
CA THR A 149 -12.01 -8.02 4.52
C THR A 149 -10.88 -9.02 4.55
N SER A 150 -10.10 -9.08 3.46
CA SER A 150 -8.94 -9.97 3.37
C SER A 150 -7.78 -9.57 4.28
N PHE A 151 -7.80 -8.37 4.87
CA PHE A 151 -6.71 -7.81 5.65
C PHE A 151 -7.16 -7.38 7.04
N GLU A 152 -6.41 -7.76 8.07
CA GLU A 152 -6.62 -7.31 9.45
C GLU A 152 -6.18 -5.84 9.61
N GLN A 153 -5.04 -5.50 9.01
CA GLN A 153 -4.47 -4.16 9.09
C GLN A 153 -3.51 -3.89 7.92
N ILE A 154 -3.36 -2.61 7.62
CA ILE A 154 -2.40 -2.09 6.65
C ILE A 154 -1.58 -1.02 7.34
N ALA A 155 -0.29 -0.98 7.08
CA ALA A 155 0.59 0.10 7.49
C ALA A 155 1.27 0.69 6.25
N ILE A 156 1.38 2.02 6.18
CA ILE A 156 2.01 2.76 5.09
C ILE A 156 3.17 3.54 5.69
N GLY A 157 4.38 3.26 5.25
CA GLY A 157 5.59 3.97 5.66
C GLY A 157 5.86 5.12 4.70
N LEU A 158 5.91 6.34 5.25
CA LEU A 158 6.13 7.57 4.51
C LEU A 158 7.47 8.21 4.88
N LYS A 159 8.04 8.88 3.87
CA LYS A 159 9.20 9.75 4.03
C LYS A 159 9.06 10.93 3.08
N ASN A 160 9.30 12.14 3.56
CA ASN A 160 9.24 13.37 2.75
C ASN A 160 7.92 13.52 1.95
N GLY A 161 6.79 13.07 2.49
CA GLY A 161 5.48 13.12 1.83
C GLY A 161 5.33 12.12 0.68
N GLN A 162 6.09 11.02 0.69
CA GLN A 162 6.00 9.92 -0.28
C GLN A 162 5.89 8.56 0.43
N PRO A 163 5.02 7.67 -0.05
CA PRO A 163 5.04 6.26 0.35
C PRO A 163 6.34 5.59 -0.11
N GLU A 164 7.09 5.03 0.82
CA GLU A 164 8.29 4.21 0.55
C GLU A 164 8.05 2.73 0.87
N ALA A 165 7.12 2.43 1.77
CA ALA A 165 6.80 1.05 2.13
C ALA A 165 5.32 0.85 2.46
N MET A 166 4.87 -0.39 2.36
CA MET A 166 3.60 -0.85 2.89
C MET A 166 3.73 -2.21 3.54
N GLU A 167 3.02 -2.40 4.63
CA GLU A 167 2.87 -3.70 5.29
C GLU A 167 1.39 -4.06 5.30
N LEU A 168 1.02 -5.23 4.80
CA LEU A 168 -0.33 -5.76 4.85
C LEU A 168 -0.32 -7.03 5.69
N ARG A 169 -1.17 -7.09 6.70
CA ARG A 169 -1.37 -8.30 7.50
C ARG A 169 -2.75 -8.86 7.20
N ASP A 170 -2.80 -10.12 6.81
CA ASP A 170 -4.06 -10.83 6.59
C ASP A 170 -4.57 -11.54 7.86
N ASN A 171 -5.81 -12.02 7.78
CA ASN A 171 -6.49 -12.70 8.88
C ASN A 171 -5.85 -14.06 9.26
N PHE A 172 -4.94 -14.58 8.44
CA PHE A 172 -4.23 -15.84 8.67
C PHE A 172 -2.84 -15.62 9.26
N GLY A 173 -2.48 -14.37 9.58
CA GLY A 173 -1.20 -14.02 10.16
C GLY A 173 -0.05 -13.99 9.14
N GLN A 174 -0.35 -13.94 7.84
CA GLN A 174 0.64 -13.64 6.82
C GLN A 174 0.84 -12.13 6.71
N THR A 175 2.09 -11.73 6.55
CA THR A 175 2.52 -10.35 6.37
C THR A 175 3.14 -10.17 4.98
N SER A 176 2.56 -9.31 4.17
CA SER A 176 3.16 -8.83 2.92
C SER A 176 3.86 -7.50 3.18
N LEU A 177 5.14 -7.42 2.85
CA LEU A 177 5.92 -6.18 2.86
C LEU A 177 6.19 -5.76 1.42
N LEU A 178 5.74 -4.56 1.05
CA LEU A 178 6.04 -3.91 -0.20
C LEU A 178 7.00 -2.74 0.05
N SER A 179 8.01 -2.61 -0.81
CA SER A 179 8.92 -1.47 -0.84
C SER A 179 8.87 -0.81 -2.20
N PHE A 180 8.66 0.50 -2.23
CA PHE A 180 8.58 1.30 -3.44
C PHE A 180 9.91 1.95 -3.77
N ARG A 181 10.24 2.01 -5.07
CA ARG A 181 11.43 2.68 -5.59
C ARG A 181 11.10 3.43 -6.87
N LYS A 182 11.99 4.36 -7.25
CA LYS A 182 11.87 5.18 -8.47
C LYS A 182 10.50 5.85 -8.58
N PHE A 183 10.03 6.40 -7.46
CA PHE A 183 8.71 7.00 -7.37
C PHE A 183 8.69 8.34 -8.12
N GLU A 184 7.87 8.45 -9.15
CA GLU A 184 7.66 9.68 -9.92
C GLU A 184 6.22 10.15 -9.76
N LYS A 185 6.04 11.33 -9.16
CA LYS A 185 4.73 11.98 -8.99
C LYS A 185 4.32 12.72 -10.25
N ASN A 186 3.04 12.64 -10.58
CA ASN A 186 2.37 13.32 -11.69
C ASN A 186 3.14 13.23 -13.03
N PRO A 187 3.55 12.02 -13.47
CA PRO A 187 4.17 11.85 -14.78
C PRO A 187 3.20 12.29 -15.88
N ALA A 188 3.74 12.65 -17.05
CA ALA A 188 2.91 12.84 -18.23
C ALA A 188 2.28 11.51 -18.66
N LEU A 189 0.96 11.48 -18.86
CA LEU A 189 0.21 10.29 -19.23
C LEU A 189 -0.53 10.50 -20.55
N SER A 190 -0.53 9.47 -21.40
CA SER A 190 -1.35 9.48 -22.62
C SER A 190 -2.80 9.14 -22.30
N ALA A 191 -3.73 9.55 -23.17
CA ALA A 191 -5.16 9.23 -23.05
C ALA A 191 -5.46 7.72 -23.07
N THR A 192 -4.52 6.89 -23.54
CA THR A 192 -4.66 5.43 -23.67
C THR A 192 -3.94 4.64 -22.58
N SER A 193 -3.27 5.32 -21.63
CA SER A 193 -2.40 4.68 -20.63
C SER A 193 -3.10 3.59 -19.80
N PHE A 194 -4.43 3.64 -19.65
CA PHE A 194 -5.20 2.70 -18.84
C PHE A 194 -6.23 1.89 -19.64
N LYS A 195 -6.21 1.95 -20.98
CA LYS A 195 -7.09 1.10 -21.79
C LYS A 195 -6.56 -0.33 -21.77
N PHE A 196 -7.34 -1.26 -21.25
CA PHE A 196 -6.96 -2.67 -21.26
C PHE A 196 -7.14 -3.24 -22.67
N ALA A 197 -6.10 -3.86 -23.21
CA ALA A 197 -6.15 -4.56 -24.48
C ALA A 197 -6.28 -6.05 -24.19
N MET A 198 -7.41 -6.66 -24.60
CA MET A 198 -7.64 -8.08 -24.38
C MET A 198 -6.56 -8.91 -25.11
N PRO A 199 -5.80 -9.76 -24.39
CA PRO A 199 -4.81 -10.63 -25.02
C PRO A 199 -5.48 -11.61 -25.98
N LYS A 200 -4.82 -11.87 -27.12
CA LYS A 200 -5.37 -12.73 -28.16
C LYS A 200 -5.56 -14.16 -27.64
N GLY A 201 -6.80 -14.66 -27.72
CA GLY A 201 -7.13 -16.02 -27.33
C GLY A 201 -7.09 -16.28 -25.83
N ALA A 202 -7.09 -15.24 -25.00
CA ALA A 202 -7.21 -15.40 -23.56
C ALA A 202 -8.59 -15.96 -23.18
N ASP A 203 -8.60 -16.86 -22.20
CA ASP A 203 -9.83 -17.26 -21.52
C ASP A 203 -10.35 -16.11 -20.66
N VAL A 204 -11.65 -15.86 -20.67
CA VAL A 204 -12.26 -14.71 -19.98
C VAL A 204 -13.27 -15.17 -18.95
N VAL A 205 -12.97 -14.87 -17.69
CA VAL A 205 -13.84 -15.15 -16.55
C VAL A 205 -14.42 -13.84 -16.02
N ASN A 206 -15.75 -13.74 -15.95
CA ASN A 206 -16.44 -12.57 -15.41
C ASN A 206 -16.96 -12.88 -14.00
N GLN A 207 -16.75 -11.96 -13.05
CA GLN A 207 -17.22 -12.07 -11.65
C GLN A 207 -18.02 -10.83 -11.23
#